data_AF-A0A6C1RPS9-F1
#
_entry.id   AF-A0A6C1RPS9-F1
#
_cell.length_a   1.000
_cell.length_b   1.000
_cell.length_c   1.000
_cell.angle_alpha   90.00
_cell.angle_beta   90.00
_cell.angle_gamma   90.00
#
_symmetry.space_group_name_H-M   'P 1'
#
loop_
_entity.id
_entity.type
_entity.pdbx_description
1 polymer ?
#
loop_
_entity_poly.entity_id
_entity_poly.type
_entity_poly.pdbx_seq_one_letter_code
_entity_poly.pdbx_strand_id
1 'polypeptide(L)'
;MHKDCGIANNDGAWRRFYQRWSAAVALFACAISVVVAAGADPAALTAMVAAFVLVSLGGLYAGGRSLRRGFRPADLVSSLRSMTVCAVLVWLVSIAATGRILQAAQRWTILALLLAAELTDLLDGVLARAHGPTRFGAIWDMENDAVFTFALSFLAHVWFGLGVWVMAIGLFRYLYFLAFRFPGEPADCPRSYKQFAKWVCAILVLVLIGLTAPVLSGLTRTVIAAIALVLQTVSFGWDLVLHLAYGKPGPGSAWSR
;
A
#
# COMPACT_ATOMS: atom_id res chain seq x y z
N MET A 1 -40.16 -7.95 -12.85
CA MET A 1 -39.40 -9.16 -13.21
C MET A 1 -38.27 -8.73 -14.16
N HIS A 2 -37.01 -9.01 -13.76
CA HIS A 2 -35.75 -8.76 -14.47
C HIS A 2 -35.22 -7.31 -14.64
N LYS A 3 -34.67 -6.74 -13.57
CA LYS A 3 -33.51 -5.81 -13.66
C LYS A 3 -32.30 -6.19 -12.78
N ASP A 4 -32.43 -7.19 -11.90
CA ASP A 4 -31.37 -7.53 -10.93
C ASP A 4 -30.38 -8.62 -11.37
N CYS A 5 -30.55 -9.20 -12.56
CA CYS A 5 -29.71 -10.32 -13.02
C CYS A 5 -28.31 -9.88 -13.54
N GLY A 6 -28.09 -8.58 -13.78
CA GLY A 6 -26.83 -8.04 -14.31
C GLY A 6 -25.81 -7.61 -13.25
N ILE A 7 -26.23 -7.40 -11.99
CA ILE A 7 -25.37 -6.89 -10.92
C ILE A 7 -24.57 -8.04 -10.28
N ALA A 8 -25.23 -9.17 -10.02
CA ALA A 8 -24.60 -10.34 -9.40
C ALA A 8 -23.47 -10.98 -10.25
N ASN A 9 -23.55 -10.88 -11.59
CA ASN A 9 -22.55 -11.47 -12.48
C ASN A 9 -21.25 -10.62 -12.55
N ASN A 10 -21.37 -9.31 -12.33
CA ASN A 10 -20.22 -8.40 -12.31
C ASN A 10 -19.40 -8.52 -11.03
N ASP A 11 -20.03 -8.80 -9.89
CA ASP A 11 -19.33 -8.94 -8.60
C ASP A 11 -18.35 -10.12 -8.60
N GLY A 12 -18.75 -11.25 -9.20
CA GLY A 12 -17.90 -12.44 -9.30
C GLY A 12 -16.70 -12.25 -10.25
N ALA A 13 -16.92 -11.60 -11.39
CA ALA A 13 -15.85 -11.29 -12.34
C ALA A 13 -14.84 -10.29 -11.74
N TRP A 14 -15.35 -9.25 -11.08
CA TRP A 14 -14.53 -8.27 -10.40
C TRP A 14 -13.73 -8.89 -9.24
N ARG A 15 -14.35 -9.73 -8.42
CA ARG A 15 -13.64 -10.42 -7.32
C ARG A 15 -12.49 -11.27 -7.86
N ARG A 16 -12.69 -12.01 -8.94
CA ARG A 16 -11.63 -12.80 -9.59
C ARG A 16 -10.51 -11.91 -10.14
N PHE A 17 -10.88 -10.79 -10.76
CA PHE A 17 -9.91 -9.82 -11.25
C PHE A 17 -9.05 -9.26 -10.10
N TYR A 18 -9.71 -8.72 -9.07
CA TYR A 18 -9.04 -8.16 -7.90
C TYR A 18 -8.13 -9.19 -7.22
N GLN A 19 -8.62 -10.42 -7.00
CA GLN A 19 -7.81 -11.48 -6.38
C GLN A 19 -6.55 -11.82 -7.19
N ARG A 20 -6.64 -11.84 -8.53
CA ARG A 20 -5.50 -12.12 -9.40
C ARG A 20 -4.53 -10.95 -9.44
N TRP A 21 -5.05 -9.74 -9.54
CA TRP A 21 -4.24 -8.53 -9.60
C TRP A 21 -3.51 -8.26 -8.28
N SER A 22 -4.20 -8.25 -7.14
CA SER A 22 -3.55 -8.07 -5.83
C SER A 22 -2.58 -9.21 -5.52
N ALA A 23 -2.83 -10.44 -5.99
CA ALA A 23 -1.84 -11.51 -5.90
C ALA A 23 -0.60 -11.23 -6.75
N ALA A 24 -0.76 -10.72 -7.97
CA ALA A 24 0.37 -10.34 -8.81
C ALA A 24 1.18 -9.21 -8.14
N VAL A 25 0.54 -8.15 -7.65
CA VAL A 25 1.20 -7.05 -6.93
C VAL A 25 1.95 -7.57 -5.70
N ALA A 26 1.31 -8.41 -4.89
CA ALA A 26 1.92 -9.02 -3.71
C ALA A 26 3.13 -9.89 -4.05
N LEU A 27 3.03 -10.71 -5.11
CA LEU A 27 4.14 -11.54 -5.58
C LEU A 27 5.30 -10.69 -6.10
N PHE A 28 5.03 -9.61 -6.84
CA PHE A 28 6.06 -8.67 -7.27
C PHE A 28 6.75 -8.00 -6.08
N ALA A 29 6.00 -7.52 -5.08
CA ALA A 29 6.57 -6.92 -3.87
C ALA A 29 7.47 -7.91 -3.11
N CYS A 30 7.03 -9.16 -2.97
CA CYS A 30 7.84 -10.22 -2.37
C CYS A 30 9.09 -10.52 -3.20
N ALA A 31 8.95 -10.67 -4.52
CA ALA A 31 10.07 -10.93 -5.43
C ALA A 31 11.10 -9.81 -5.38
N ILE A 32 10.68 -8.55 -5.41
CA ILE A 32 11.56 -7.38 -5.24
C ILE A 32 12.32 -7.50 -3.92
N SER A 33 11.64 -7.82 -2.82
CA SER A 33 12.26 -7.92 -1.49
C SER A 33 13.32 -9.03 -1.43
N VAL A 34 13.05 -10.18 -2.04
CA VAL A 34 14.01 -11.30 -2.14
C VAL A 34 15.21 -10.92 -3.00
N VAL A 35 14.96 -10.31 -4.15
CA VAL A 35 16.00 -9.88 -5.10
C VAL A 35 16.91 -8.80 -4.48
N VAL A 36 16.34 -7.85 -3.76
CA VAL A 36 17.09 -6.86 -2.97
C VAL A 36 17.94 -7.55 -1.90
N ALA A 37 17.36 -8.48 -1.12
CA ALA A 37 18.09 -9.23 -0.11
C ALA A 37 19.24 -10.08 -0.69
N ALA A 38 19.09 -10.57 -1.91
CA ALA A 38 20.10 -11.33 -2.64
C ALA A 38 21.21 -10.46 -3.26
N GLY A 39 21.14 -9.13 -3.13
CA GLY A 39 22.16 -8.22 -3.67
C GLY A 39 22.15 -8.11 -5.19
N ALA A 40 20.96 -8.13 -5.81
CA ALA A 40 20.82 -8.10 -7.24
C ALA A 40 21.37 -6.83 -7.91
N ASP A 41 21.66 -6.95 -9.20
CA ASP A 41 22.08 -5.86 -10.07
C ASP A 41 21.05 -4.70 -10.10
N PRO A 42 21.51 -3.43 -10.04
CA PRO A 42 20.63 -2.27 -10.08
C PRO A 42 19.75 -2.14 -11.33
N ALA A 43 20.18 -2.62 -12.50
CA ALA A 43 19.36 -2.56 -13.72
C ALA A 43 18.22 -3.56 -13.66
N ALA A 44 18.48 -4.78 -13.17
CA ALA A 44 17.43 -5.77 -12.88
C ALA A 44 16.42 -5.23 -11.86
N LEU A 45 16.91 -4.57 -10.80
CA LEU A 45 16.05 -3.94 -9.79
C LEU A 45 15.19 -2.82 -10.39
N THR A 46 15.77 -1.99 -11.26
CA THR A 46 15.04 -0.93 -11.99
C THR A 46 13.90 -1.52 -12.82
N ALA A 47 14.18 -2.58 -13.58
CA ALA A 47 13.18 -3.25 -14.40
C ALA A 47 12.06 -3.88 -13.55
N MET A 48 12.39 -4.52 -12.43
CA MET A 48 11.41 -5.11 -11.53
C MET A 48 10.52 -4.06 -10.85
N VAL A 49 11.11 -2.94 -10.41
CA VAL A 49 10.36 -1.83 -9.82
C VAL A 49 9.44 -1.20 -10.88
N ALA A 50 9.93 -0.97 -12.09
CA ALA A 50 9.11 -0.47 -13.19
C ALA A 50 7.94 -1.43 -13.49
N ALA A 51 8.20 -2.75 -13.55
CA ALA A 51 7.16 -3.75 -13.72
C ALA A 51 6.14 -3.76 -12.58
N PHE A 52 6.59 -3.65 -11.33
CA PHE A 52 5.70 -3.52 -10.17
C PHE A 52 4.80 -2.30 -10.26
N VAL A 53 5.36 -1.14 -10.64
CA VAL A 53 4.59 0.10 -10.85
C VAL A 53 3.59 -0.07 -11.98
N LEU A 54 3.99 -0.65 -13.11
CA LEU A 54 3.10 -0.88 -14.26
C LEU A 54 1.98 -1.88 -13.94
N VAL A 55 2.25 -2.94 -13.19
CA VAL A 55 1.22 -3.91 -12.76
C VAL A 55 0.28 -3.28 -11.75
N SER A 56 0.82 -2.49 -10.81
CA SER A 56 0.01 -1.74 -9.84
C SER A 56 -0.90 -0.77 -10.58
N LEU A 57 -0.35 0.20 -11.32
CA LEU A 57 -1.11 1.21 -12.08
C LEU A 57 -2.00 0.62 -13.17
N GLY A 58 -1.56 -0.44 -13.84
CA GLY A 58 -2.29 -1.09 -14.92
C GLY A 58 -3.53 -1.82 -14.42
N GLY A 59 -3.42 -2.56 -13.31
CA GLY A 59 -4.59 -3.17 -12.69
C GLY A 59 -5.50 -2.15 -12.01
N LEU A 60 -4.92 -1.08 -11.46
CA LEU A 60 -5.66 0.09 -10.99
C LEU A 60 -6.54 0.65 -12.14
N TYR A 61 -5.96 0.99 -13.30
CA TYR A 61 -6.70 1.56 -14.43
C TYR A 61 -7.67 0.58 -15.10
N ALA A 62 -7.29 -0.69 -15.25
CA ALA A 62 -8.14 -1.73 -15.82
C ALA A 62 -9.35 -2.06 -14.93
N GLY A 63 -9.14 -2.11 -13.60
CA GLY A 63 -10.20 -2.32 -12.61
C GLY A 63 -11.23 -1.19 -12.62
N GLY A 64 -10.75 0.07 -12.65
CA GLY A 64 -11.61 1.26 -12.75
C GLY A 64 -12.41 1.32 -14.06
N ARG A 65 -11.88 0.78 -15.16
CA ARG A 65 -12.56 0.74 -16.47
C ARG A 65 -13.75 -0.22 -16.50
N SER A 66 -13.72 -1.31 -15.73
CA SER A 66 -14.84 -2.26 -15.60
C SER A 66 -15.97 -1.75 -14.68
N LEU A 67 -15.67 -0.79 -13.80
CA LEU A 67 -16.54 -0.31 -12.73
C LEU A 67 -16.81 1.20 -12.78
N ARG A 68 -16.78 1.83 -13.97
CA ARG A 68 -16.96 3.30 -14.19
C ARG A 68 -18.15 3.98 -13.49
N ARG A 69 -19.06 3.24 -12.84
CA ARG A 69 -20.14 3.79 -12.00
C ARG A 69 -19.70 4.15 -10.57
N GLY A 70 -18.49 3.77 -10.13
CA GLY A 70 -18.02 3.95 -8.75
C GLY A 70 -16.77 4.82 -8.56
N PHE A 71 -16.05 5.19 -9.62
CA PHE A 71 -14.84 6.01 -9.55
C PHE A 71 -15.18 7.47 -9.29
N ARG A 72 -14.69 8.01 -8.18
CA ARG A 72 -14.97 9.37 -7.69
C ARG A 72 -13.72 10.23 -7.75
N PRO A 73 -13.86 11.57 -7.67
CA PRO A 73 -12.70 12.47 -7.57
C PRO A 73 -11.72 12.09 -6.46
N ALA A 74 -12.22 11.56 -5.33
CA ALA A 74 -11.39 11.04 -4.25
C ALA A 74 -10.46 9.90 -4.74
N ASP A 75 -10.96 8.96 -5.54
CA ASP A 75 -10.14 7.85 -6.04
C ASP A 75 -9.02 8.34 -6.98
N LEU A 76 -9.24 9.44 -7.71
CA LEU A 76 -8.22 10.05 -8.56
C LEU A 76 -7.10 10.69 -7.73
N VAL A 77 -7.46 11.36 -6.64
CA VAL A 77 -6.50 12.00 -5.74
C VAL A 77 -5.70 10.94 -4.97
N SER A 78 -6.33 9.85 -4.51
CA SER A 78 -5.59 8.72 -3.91
C SER A 78 -4.65 8.05 -4.92
N SER A 79 -5.03 8.03 -6.20
CA SER A 79 -4.16 7.55 -7.28
C SER A 79 -2.94 8.45 -7.49
N LEU A 80 -3.11 9.77 -7.40
CA LEU A 80 -2.00 10.72 -7.53
C LEU A 80 -0.95 10.50 -6.44
N ARG A 81 -1.37 10.19 -5.21
CA ARG A 81 -0.47 9.84 -4.10
C ARG A 81 0.43 8.65 -4.46
N SER A 82 -0.15 7.54 -4.89
CA SER A 82 0.59 6.33 -5.31
C SER A 82 1.43 6.57 -6.56
N MET A 83 0.95 7.36 -7.53
CA MET A 83 1.72 7.72 -8.71
C MET A 83 2.96 8.52 -8.36
N THR A 84 2.85 9.49 -7.44
CA THR A 84 4.00 10.30 -7.00
C THR A 84 5.07 9.44 -6.34
N VAL A 85 4.71 8.57 -5.39
CA VAL A 85 5.72 7.70 -4.75
C VAL A 85 6.33 6.70 -5.74
N CYS A 86 5.55 6.15 -6.67
CA CYS A 86 6.05 5.25 -7.70
C CYS A 86 7.02 5.96 -8.66
N ALA A 87 6.71 7.20 -9.05
CA ALA A 87 7.58 8.01 -9.89
C ALA A 87 8.90 8.35 -9.18
N VAL A 88 8.82 8.76 -7.90
CA VAL A 88 9.99 8.98 -7.05
C VAL A 88 10.81 7.70 -6.94
N LEU A 89 10.17 6.56 -6.71
CA LEU A 89 10.80 5.25 -6.59
C LEU A 89 11.54 4.84 -7.87
N VAL A 90 10.90 4.90 -9.04
CA VAL A 90 11.53 4.57 -10.33
C VAL A 90 12.71 5.50 -10.61
N TRP A 91 12.54 6.80 -10.41
CA TRP A 91 13.61 7.79 -10.61
C TRP A 91 14.80 7.51 -9.69
N LEU A 92 14.55 7.25 -8.41
CA LEU A 92 15.57 6.97 -7.42
C LEU A 92 16.31 5.65 -7.70
N VAL A 93 15.62 4.57 -8.06
CA VAL A 93 16.30 3.32 -8.42
C VAL A 93 17.16 3.49 -9.68
N SER A 94 16.66 4.26 -10.67
CA SER A 94 17.42 4.58 -11.88
C SER A 94 18.68 5.40 -11.58
N ILE A 95 18.62 6.35 -10.65
CA ILE A 95 19.81 7.10 -10.21
C ILE A 95 20.79 6.19 -9.47
N ALA A 96 20.30 5.31 -8.59
CA ALA A 96 21.14 4.39 -7.84
C ALA A 96 21.96 3.48 -8.78
N ALA A 97 21.34 3.03 -9.88
CA ALA A 97 22.02 2.25 -10.91
C ALA A 97 23.19 2.99 -11.60
N THR A 98 23.21 4.33 -11.54
CA THR A 98 24.33 5.14 -12.06
C THR A 98 25.43 5.41 -11.02
N GLY A 99 25.30 4.90 -9.79
CA GLY A 99 26.25 5.15 -8.70
C GLY A 99 26.24 6.59 -8.16
N ARG A 100 25.28 7.42 -8.58
CA ARG A 100 25.15 8.81 -8.14
C ARG A 100 24.67 8.89 -6.70
N ILE A 101 25.18 9.85 -5.96
CA ILE A 101 24.78 10.12 -4.57
C ILE A 101 23.82 11.31 -4.56
N LEU A 102 22.73 11.21 -3.80
CA LEU A 102 21.80 12.32 -3.62
C LEU A 102 22.42 13.45 -2.80
N GLN A 103 22.38 14.65 -3.36
CA GLN A 103 22.70 15.90 -2.68
C GLN A 103 21.65 16.24 -1.61
N ALA A 104 22.02 17.07 -0.63
CA ALA A 104 21.12 17.48 0.45
C ALA A 104 19.82 18.12 -0.08
N ALA A 105 19.91 19.00 -1.07
CA ALA A 105 18.75 19.65 -1.70
C ALA A 105 17.78 18.61 -2.30
N GLN A 106 18.29 17.62 -3.02
CA GLN A 106 17.48 16.55 -3.63
C GLN A 106 16.75 15.74 -2.56
N ARG A 107 17.41 15.42 -1.43
CA ARG A 107 16.78 14.69 -0.32
C ARG A 107 15.65 15.50 0.33
N TRP A 108 15.83 16.81 0.49
CA TRP A 108 14.75 17.70 0.95
C TRP A 108 13.60 17.79 -0.06
N THR A 109 13.89 17.86 -1.35
CA THR A 109 12.87 17.84 -2.40
C THR A 109 12.06 16.53 -2.37
N ILE A 110 12.71 15.38 -2.20
CA ILE A 110 12.04 14.09 -2.06
C ILE A 110 11.13 14.09 -0.84
N LEU A 111 11.63 14.53 0.33
CA LEU A 111 10.82 14.63 1.54
C LEU A 111 9.59 15.52 1.32
N ALA A 112 9.77 16.70 0.70
CA ALA A 112 8.69 17.62 0.42
C ALA A 112 7.65 17.03 -0.54
N LEU A 113 8.09 16.31 -1.59
CA LEU A 113 7.19 15.64 -2.53
C LEU A 113 6.39 14.51 -1.87
N LEU A 114 7.03 13.71 -1.00
CA LEU A 114 6.35 12.62 -0.28
C LEU A 114 5.34 13.17 0.73
N LEU A 115 5.69 14.25 1.45
CA LEU A 115 4.75 14.94 2.34
C LEU A 115 3.59 15.58 1.57
N ALA A 116 3.85 16.21 0.43
CA ALA A 116 2.81 16.77 -0.40
C ALA A 116 1.88 15.68 -0.96
N ALA A 117 2.41 14.53 -1.36
CA ALA A 117 1.63 13.38 -1.76
C ALA A 117 0.76 12.85 -0.61
N GLU A 118 1.31 12.73 0.60
CA GLU A 118 0.54 12.31 1.77
C GLU A 118 -0.56 13.32 2.14
N LEU A 119 -0.30 14.62 1.96
CA LEU A 119 -1.31 15.65 2.21
C LEU A 119 -2.54 15.53 1.30
N THR A 120 -2.39 14.92 0.11
CA THR A 120 -3.53 14.65 -0.77
C THR A 120 -4.50 13.63 -0.18
N ASP A 121 -4.03 12.72 0.69
CA ASP A 121 -4.88 11.75 1.41
C ASP A 121 -5.84 12.45 2.39
N LEU A 122 -5.38 13.52 3.03
CA LEU A 122 -6.24 14.33 3.90
C LEU A 122 -7.39 14.98 3.12
N LEU A 123 -7.16 15.34 1.85
CA LEU A 123 -8.17 15.89 0.96
C LEU A 123 -9.18 14.80 0.52
N ASP A 124 -8.73 13.56 0.35
CA ASP A 124 -9.60 12.43 0.02
C ASP A 124 -10.61 12.14 1.11
N GLY A 125 -10.17 12.20 2.37
CA GLY A 125 -11.08 12.07 3.51
C GLY A 125 -12.19 13.13 3.50
N VAL A 126 -11.90 14.35 3.04
CA VAL A 126 -12.89 15.44 2.90
C VAL A 126 -13.83 15.18 1.71
N LEU A 127 -13.27 14.81 0.55
CA LEU A 127 -14.03 14.52 -0.67
C LEU A 127 -14.94 13.29 -0.51
N ALA A 128 -14.49 12.25 0.17
CA ALA A 128 -15.27 11.06 0.45
C ALA A 128 -16.48 11.36 1.37
N ARG A 129 -16.33 12.29 2.33
CA ARG A 129 -17.46 12.79 3.13
C ARG A 129 -18.44 13.61 2.31
N ALA A 130 -17.95 14.37 1.33
CA ALA A 130 -18.77 15.22 0.47
C ALA A 130 -19.57 14.43 -0.58
N HIS A 131 -18.99 13.36 -1.14
CA HIS A 131 -19.63 12.61 -2.22
C HIS A 131 -20.26 11.30 -1.74
N GLY A 132 -19.78 10.70 -0.64
CA GLY A 132 -20.21 9.41 -0.07
C GLY A 132 -19.18 8.27 -0.30
N PRO A 133 -19.16 7.22 0.54
CA PRO A 133 -18.25 6.10 0.36
C PRO A 133 -18.74 5.14 -0.74
N THR A 134 -17.80 4.54 -1.48
CA THR A 134 -18.07 3.40 -2.37
C THR A 134 -17.25 2.19 -1.93
N ARG A 135 -17.79 0.98 -2.15
CA ARG A 135 -17.05 -0.25 -1.88
C ARG A 135 -15.77 -0.36 -2.69
N PHE A 136 -15.82 0.12 -3.94
CA PHE A 136 -14.65 0.17 -4.80
C PHE A 136 -13.59 1.13 -4.23
N GLY A 137 -13.97 2.35 -3.86
CA GLY A 137 -13.06 3.35 -3.32
C GLY A 137 -12.40 2.90 -2.01
N ALA A 138 -13.12 2.19 -1.14
CA ALA A 138 -12.52 1.62 0.07
C ALA A 138 -11.41 0.60 -0.23
N ILE A 139 -11.64 -0.28 -1.21
CA ILE A 139 -10.63 -1.28 -1.61
C ILE A 139 -9.48 -0.60 -2.36
N TRP A 140 -9.79 0.41 -3.16
CA TRP A 140 -8.82 1.23 -3.88
C TRP A 140 -7.86 1.95 -2.94
N ASP A 141 -8.40 2.60 -1.92
CA ASP A 141 -7.64 3.30 -0.90
C ASP A 141 -6.68 2.35 -0.16
N MET A 142 -7.18 1.18 0.25
CA MET A 142 -6.35 0.14 0.88
C MET A 142 -5.21 -0.40 0.02
N GLU A 143 -5.37 -0.45 -1.31
CA GLU A 143 -4.29 -0.89 -2.21
C GLU A 143 -3.29 0.23 -2.47
N ASN A 144 -3.76 1.47 -2.58
CA ASN A 144 -2.87 2.64 -2.66
C ASN A 144 -2.01 2.78 -1.41
N ASP A 145 -2.59 2.64 -0.22
CA ASP A 145 -1.85 2.62 1.05
C ASP A 145 -0.77 1.53 1.07
N ALA A 146 -1.09 0.33 0.56
CA ALA A 146 -0.16 -0.79 0.51
C ALA A 146 1.01 -0.52 -0.46
N VAL A 147 0.72 0.00 -1.65
CA VAL A 147 1.74 0.41 -2.63
C VAL A 147 2.61 1.52 -2.07
N PHE A 148 1.99 2.51 -1.43
CA PHE A 148 2.67 3.67 -0.86
C PHE A 148 3.62 3.26 0.28
N THR A 149 3.12 2.49 1.24
CA THR A 149 3.90 2.01 2.38
C THR A 149 5.06 1.12 1.92
N PHE A 150 4.82 0.22 0.96
CA PHE A 150 5.89 -0.61 0.40
C PHE A 150 6.95 0.21 -0.32
N ALA A 151 6.56 1.14 -1.19
CA ALA A 151 7.48 2.02 -1.89
C ALA A 151 8.33 2.85 -0.91
N LEU A 152 7.71 3.42 0.13
CA LEU A 152 8.45 4.15 1.17
C LEU A 152 9.43 3.27 1.93
N SER A 153 9.02 2.05 2.34
CA SER A 153 9.91 1.12 3.05
C SER A 153 11.10 0.66 2.18
N PHE A 154 10.86 0.49 0.88
CA PHE A 154 11.90 0.21 -0.10
C PHE A 154 12.88 1.39 -0.22
N LEU A 155 12.36 2.62 -0.34
CA LEU A 155 13.20 3.83 -0.42
C LEU A 155 14.07 3.97 0.83
N ALA A 156 13.50 3.71 1.99
CA ALA A 156 14.19 3.75 3.28
C ALA A 156 15.41 2.80 3.31
N HIS A 157 15.30 1.62 2.69
CA HIS A 157 16.41 0.69 2.51
C HIS A 157 17.43 1.21 1.47
N VAL A 158 17.00 1.43 0.23
CA VAL A 158 17.91 1.67 -0.91
C VAL A 158 18.67 2.98 -0.79
N TRP A 159 18.04 4.04 -0.28
CA TRP A 159 18.61 5.39 -0.28
C TRP A 159 18.96 5.95 1.09
N PHE A 160 18.40 5.41 2.16
CA PHE A 160 18.58 5.95 3.51
C PHE A 160 19.34 5.02 4.45
N GLY A 161 19.88 3.92 3.92
CA GLY A 161 20.87 3.07 4.58
C GLY A 161 20.29 2.16 5.66
N LEU A 162 18.98 1.95 5.66
CA LEU A 162 18.36 0.97 6.55
C LEU A 162 18.55 -0.45 6.01
N GLY A 163 18.53 -1.44 6.90
CA GLY A 163 18.62 -2.84 6.50
C GLY A 163 17.40 -3.31 5.71
N VAL A 164 17.57 -4.38 4.92
CA VAL A 164 16.50 -4.96 4.08
C VAL A 164 15.25 -5.35 4.89
N TRP A 165 15.42 -5.63 6.19
CA TRP A 165 14.33 -5.94 7.11
C TRP A 165 13.27 -4.82 7.21
N VAL A 166 13.60 -3.56 6.89
CA VAL A 166 12.62 -2.45 6.90
C VAL A 166 11.52 -2.65 5.85
N MET A 167 11.81 -3.36 4.76
CA MET A 167 10.80 -3.68 3.74
C MET A 167 9.68 -4.57 4.29
N ALA A 168 9.91 -5.26 5.41
CA ALA A 168 8.87 -6.02 6.09
C ALA A 168 7.66 -5.14 6.44
N ILE A 169 7.88 -3.87 6.82
CA ILE A 169 6.82 -2.91 7.20
C ILE A 169 5.75 -2.80 6.09
N GLY A 170 6.19 -2.66 4.84
CA GLY A 170 5.31 -2.58 3.68
C GLY A 170 4.84 -3.94 3.15
N LEU A 171 5.52 -5.04 3.50
CA LEU A 171 5.14 -6.39 3.07
C LEU A 171 3.98 -6.99 3.86
N PHE A 172 3.73 -6.56 5.11
CA PHE A 172 2.70 -7.17 5.96
C PHE A 172 1.35 -7.34 5.26
N ARG A 173 0.87 -6.30 4.56
CA ARG A 173 -0.41 -6.38 3.84
C ARG A 173 -0.38 -7.40 2.70
N TYR A 174 0.71 -7.46 1.93
CA TYR A 174 0.85 -8.43 0.84
C TYR A 174 0.95 -9.86 1.36
N LEU A 175 1.73 -10.10 2.43
CA LEU A 175 1.84 -11.40 3.07
C LEU A 175 0.49 -11.85 3.65
N TYR A 176 -0.21 -10.94 4.32
CA TYR A 176 -1.53 -11.18 4.86
C TYR A 176 -2.55 -11.52 3.76
N PHE A 177 -2.51 -10.78 2.65
CA PHE A 177 -3.35 -11.07 1.48
C PHE A 177 -3.03 -12.43 0.86
N LEU A 178 -1.75 -12.79 0.72
CA LEU A 178 -1.34 -14.08 0.17
C LEU A 178 -1.76 -15.26 1.07
N ALA A 179 -1.70 -15.08 2.39
CA ALA A 179 -2.07 -16.09 3.37
C ALA A 179 -3.59 -16.30 3.47
N PHE A 180 -4.38 -15.23 3.51
CA PHE A 180 -5.81 -15.30 3.83
C PHE A 180 -6.75 -14.97 2.66
N ARG A 181 -6.19 -14.62 1.49
CA ARG A 181 -6.91 -14.39 0.22
C ARG A 181 -8.13 -13.48 0.31
N PHE A 182 -7.91 -12.35 0.98
CA PHE A 182 -8.89 -11.30 1.26
C PHE A 182 -9.85 -11.67 2.39
N PRO A 183 -9.46 -11.42 3.65
CA PRO A 183 -10.49 -11.14 4.61
C PRO A 183 -10.89 -9.67 4.41
N GLY A 184 -12.16 -9.44 4.11
CA GLY A 184 -12.73 -8.13 4.45
C GLY A 184 -12.60 -7.92 5.97
N GLU A 185 -12.85 -6.71 6.46
CA GLU A 185 -12.89 -6.48 7.90
C GLU A 185 -13.77 -7.54 8.60
N PRO A 186 -13.36 -8.11 9.76
CA PRO A 186 -14.19 -9.04 10.50
C PRO A 186 -15.55 -8.41 10.77
N ALA A 187 -16.62 -9.18 10.61
CA ALA A 187 -18.00 -8.69 10.74
C ALA A 187 -18.25 -7.94 12.06
N ASP A 188 -17.62 -8.39 13.15
CA ASP A 188 -17.78 -7.84 14.51
C ASP A 188 -16.52 -7.13 15.03
N CYS A 189 -15.73 -6.55 14.14
CA CYS A 189 -14.49 -5.88 14.52
C CYS A 189 -14.75 -4.67 15.45
N PRO A 190 -14.17 -4.64 16.68
CA PRO A 190 -14.41 -3.56 17.65
C PRO A 190 -14.04 -2.18 17.08
N ARG A 191 -14.88 -1.17 17.33
CA ARG A 191 -14.62 0.22 16.89
C ARG A 191 -13.29 0.77 17.40
N SER A 192 -12.89 0.39 18.62
CA SER A 192 -11.60 0.76 19.22
C SER A 192 -10.42 0.25 18.40
N TYR A 193 -10.47 -0.99 17.93
CA TYR A 193 -9.43 -1.56 17.06
C TYR A 193 -9.40 -0.87 15.70
N LYS A 194 -10.55 -0.60 15.06
CA LYS A 194 -10.57 0.13 13.77
C LYS A 194 -9.90 1.49 13.89
N GLN A 195 -10.18 2.22 14.98
CA GLN A 195 -9.55 3.51 15.23
C GLN A 195 -8.05 3.38 15.51
N PHE A 196 -7.64 2.36 16.28
CA PHE A 196 -6.24 2.06 16.53
C PHE A 196 -5.47 1.74 15.24
N ALA A 197 -5.95 0.79 14.43
CA ALA A 197 -5.32 0.40 13.18
C ALA A 197 -5.20 1.57 12.20
N LYS A 198 -6.22 2.44 12.15
CA LYS A 198 -6.18 3.68 11.36
C LYS A 198 -5.07 4.62 11.83
N TRP A 199 -4.96 4.87 13.13
CA TRP A 199 -3.89 5.70 13.68
C TRP A 199 -2.50 5.10 13.45
N VAL A 200 -2.36 3.79 13.65
CA VAL A 200 -1.11 3.08 13.38
C VAL A 200 -0.71 3.24 11.92
N CYS A 201 -1.63 3.03 10.97
CA CYS A 201 -1.34 3.21 9.55
C CYS A 201 -0.83 4.62 9.24
N ALA A 202 -1.56 5.65 9.69
CA ALA A 202 -1.17 7.05 9.48
C ALA A 202 0.20 7.37 10.11
N ILE A 203 0.45 6.90 11.35
CA ILE A 203 1.73 7.08 12.02
C ILE A 203 2.85 6.38 11.25
N LEU A 204 2.64 5.15 10.77
CA LEU A 204 3.64 4.38 10.04
C LEU A 204 4.02 5.07 8.72
N VAL A 205 3.04 5.58 7.99
CA VAL A 205 3.28 6.32 6.75
C VAL A 205 4.11 7.58 7.04
N LEU A 206 3.69 8.39 8.02
CA LEU A 206 4.43 9.59 8.41
C LEU A 206 5.84 9.28 8.92
N VAL A 207 6.01 8.19 9.67
CA VAL A 207 7.31 7.71 10.14
C VAL A 207 8.20 7.34 8.94
N LEU A 208 7.69 6.56 7.99
CA LEU A 208 8.46 6.16 6.81
C LEU A 208 8.86 7.35 5.94
N ILE A 209 7.98 8.36 5.80
CA ILE A 209 8.34 9.64 5.16
C ILE A 209 9.40 10.36 5.99
N GLY A 210 9.23 10.44 7.31
CA GLY A 210 10.20 11.06 8.22
C GLY A 210 11.58 10.43 8.17
N LEU A 211 11.69 9.12 7.92
CA LEU A 211 12.98 8.44 7.74
C LEU A 211 13.77 8.96 6.54
N THR A 212 13.11 9.56 5.53
CA THR A 212 13.78 10.19 4.38
C THR A 212 14.37 11.56 4.72
N ALA A 213 14.14 12.09 5.94
CA ALA A 213 14.65 13.38 6.35
C ALA A 213 16.20 13.39 6.38
N PRO A 214 16.85 14.40 5.77
CA PRO A 214 18.32 14.46 5.70
C PRO A 214 19.00 14.59 7.06
N VAL A 215 18.30 15.14 8.06
CA VAL A 215 18.84 15.47 9.38
C VAL A 215 18.99 14.28 10.33
N LEU A 216 18.38 13.13 10.01
CA LEU A 216 18.42 11.96 10.89
C LEU A 216 19.74 11.20 10.77
N SER A 217 20.31 10.84 11.92
CA SER A 217 21.46 9.92 11.99
C SER A 217 21.04 8.49 11.63
N GLY A 218 22.01 7.64 11.22
CA GLY A 218 21.74 6.24 10.88
C GLY A 218 21.15 5.43 12.05
N LEU A 219 21.65 5.66 13.27
CA LEU A 219 21.13 5.01 14.48
C LEU A 219 19.69 5.45 14.76
N THR A 220 19.41 6.75 14.68
CA THR A 220 18.06 7.30 14.90
C THR A 220 17.07 6.72 13.88
N ARG A 221 17.43 6.66 12.60
CA ARG A 221 16.59 6.03 11.57
C ARG A 221 16.31 4.56 11.90
N THR A 222 17.34 3.82 12.30
CA THR A 222 17.25 2.39 12.61
C THR A 222 16.30 2.13 13.78
N VAL A 223 16.44 2.90 14.88
CA VAL A 223 15.57 2.79 16.06
C VAL A 223 14.12 3.11 15.72
N ILE A 224 13.88 4.21 15.00
CA ILE A 224 12.53 4.60 14.57
C ILE A 224 11.90 3.52 13.69
N ALA A 225 12.65 2.98 12.72
CA ALA A 225 12.18 1.93 11.84
C ALA A 225 11.90 0.61 12.59
N ALA A 226 12.69 0.28 13.61
CA ALA A 226 12.45 -0.89 14.45
C ALA A 226 11.16 -0.74 15.27
N ILE A 227 10.93 0.44 15.86
CA ILE A 227 9.69 0.75 16.58
C ILE A 227 8.48 0.67 15.63
N ALA A 228 8.61 1.24 14.42
CA ALA A 228 7.58 1.15 13.39
C ALA A 228 7.27 -0.31 13.01
N LEU A 229 8.29 -1.14 12.84
CA LEU A 229 8.11 -2.56 12.54
C LEU A 229 7.40 -3.31 13.68
N VAL A 230 7.77 -3.05 14.93
CA VAL A 230 7.08 -3.62 16.10
C VAL A 230 5.62 -3.20 16.13
N LEU A 231 5.34 -1.91 15.94
CA LEU A 231 3.97 -1.38 15.94
C LEU A 231 3.12 -2.00 14.81
N GLN A 232 3.69 -2.13 13.62
CA GLN A 232 3.06 -2.80 12.48
C GLN A 232 2.77 -4.27 12.79
N THR A 233 3.73 -4.97 13.40
CA THR A 233 3.59 -6.38 13.78
C THR A 233 2.47 -6.57 14.80
N VAL A 234 2.39 -5.69 15.81
CA VAL A 234 1.31 -5.71 16.82
C VAL A 234 -0.06 -5.44 16.17
N SER A 235 -0.14 -4.46 15.27
CA SER A 235 -1.36 -4.13 14.55
C SER A 235 -1.90 -5.31 13.74
N PHE A 236 -1.06 -5.91 12.88
CA PHE A 236 -1.43 -7.08 12.07
C PHE A 236 -1.64 -8.34 12.91
N GLY A 237 -0.89 -8.51 14.00
CA GLY A 237 -1.06 -9.62 14.93
C GLY A 237 -2.43 -9.57 15.62
N TRP A 238 -2.88 -8.38 16.02
CA TRP A 238 -4.23 -8.18 16.54
C TRP A 238 -5.28 -8.47 15.47
N ASP A 239 -5.08 -8.00 14.24
CA ASP A 239 -5.98 -8.32 13.10
C ASP A 239 -6.17 -9.83 12.95
N LEU A 240 -5.05 -10.56 12.94
CA LEU A 240 -5.05 -12.02 12.82
C LEU A 240 -5.80 -12.69 13.97
N VAL A 241 -5.59 -12.25 15.21
CA VAL A 241 -6.30 -12.78 16.39
C VAL A 241 -7.80 -12.55 16.27
N LEU A 242 -8.23 -11.37 15.82
CA LEU A 242 -9.66 -11.09 15.60
C LEU A 242 -10.24 -11.99 14.51
N HIS A 243 -9.51 -12.21 13.41
CA HIS A 243 -9.95 -13.12 12.37
C HIS A 243 -10.05 -14.56 12.84
N LEU A 244 -9.14 -15.03 13.70
CA LEU A 244 -9.22 -16.37 14.27
C LEU A 244 -10.33 -16.51 15.32
N ALA A 245 -10.57 -15.47 16.12
CA ALA A 245 -11.58 -15.47 17.17
C ALA A 245 -13.02 -15.35 16.63
N TYR A 246 -13.22 -14.51 15.61
CA TYR A 246 -14.55 -14.19 15.05
C TYR A 246 -14.79 -14.78 13.65
N GLY A 247 -13.77 -15.36 13.01
CA GLY A 247 -13.86 -15.96 11.69
C GLY A 247 -14.44 -17.39 11.70
N LYS A 248 -15.70 -17.54 12.11
CA LYS A 248 -16.48 -18.69 11.60
C LYS A 248 -17.17 -18.26 10.31
N PRO A 249 -16.96 -18.96 9.19
CA PRO A 249 -17.75 -18.70 7.99
C PRO A 249 -19.20 -19.11 8.28
N GLY A 250 -20.06 -18.13 8.54
CA GLY A 250 -21.50 -18.35 8.41
C GLY A 250 -21.79 -18.74 6.96
N PRO A 251 -22.65 -19.74 6.69
CA PRO A 251 -23.05 -20.09 5.34
C PRO A 251 -23.86 -18.93 4.76
N GLY A 252 -23.19 -17.98 4.09
CA GLY A 252 -23.83 -16.94 3.28
C GLY A 252 -23.51 -15.47 3.56
N SER A 253 -22.45 -15.12 4.30
CA SER A 253 -22.25 -13.71 4.73
C SER A 253 -20.92 -13.08 4.30
N ALA A 254 -20.95 -12.39 3.15
CA ALA A 254 -20.12 -11.21 2.85
C ALA A 254 -20.66 -10.37 1.67
N TRP A 255 -21.71 -10.84 0.98
CA TRP A 255 -22.26 -10.21 -0.23
C TRP A 255 -23.80 -10.27 -0.32
N SER A 256 -24.50 -10.67 0.74
CA SER A 256 -25.97 -10.83 0.72
C SER A 256 -26.77 -9.66 1.30
N ARG A 257 -26.15 -8.50 1.55
CA ARG A 257 -26.85 -7.25 1.88
C ARG A 257 -26.09 -6.04 1.35
#